data_AF-A0A7C4VZC3-F1
#
_entry.id   AF-A0A7C4VZC3-F1
#
_cell.length_a   1.000
_cell.length_b   1.000
_cell.length_c   1.000
_cell.angle_alpha   90.00
_cell.angle_beta   90.00
_cell.angle_gamma   90.00
#
_symmetry.space_group_name_H-M   'P 1'
#
loop_
_entity.id
_entity.type
_entity.pdbx_description
1 polymer ?
#
loop_
_entity_poly.entity_id
_entity_poly.type
_entity_poly.pdbx_seq_one_letter_code
_entity_poly.pdbx_strand_id
1 'polypeptide(L)'
;MISLAWSGVGFPGLKEGLAERELYGLNPRLETEGPGFKDKFLRWGLYSWAGKTYGIDQGLSLCVYYYRQDIFEQAGLDPNTFETYDNFIRAGQILKAKTGSYLTITETASSTYPSLFLLQNDGGLFDQYGEVLLDSPQIISKNWLENARMTSRQPSEPPKRPIRPRAVPGRRGQCLYL
;
A
#
# COMPACT_ATOMS: atom_id res chain seq x y z
N MET A 1 7.06 -15.85 4.51
CA MET A 1 6.74 -15.18 3.22
C MET A 1 5.30 -14.68 3.31
N ILE A 2 5.11 -13.39 3.59
CA ILE A 2 3.78 -12.79 3.75
C ILE A 2 3.41 -12.20 2.38
N SER A 3 2.44 -12.82 1.71
CA SER A 3 1.86 -12.30 0.48
C SER A 3 0.78 -11.29 0.85
N LEU A 4 1.02 -10.01 0.58
CA LEU A 4 0.02 -8.94 0.70
C LEU A 4 -0.33 -8.46 -0.70
N ALA A 5 -1.52 -8.83 -1.15
CA ALA A 5 -2.16 -8.20 -2.29
C ALA A 5 -2.74 -6.86 -1.82
N TRP A 6 -2.38 -5.77 -2.50
CA TRP A 6 -3.03 -4.48 -2.36
C TRP A 6 -4.52 -4.65 -2.69
N SER A 7 -5.35 -4.79 -1.65
CA SER A 7 -6.80 -5.03 -1.72
C SER A 7 -7.56 -4.10 -0.77
N GLY A 8 -6.99 -2.93 -0.51
CA GLY A 8 -7.69 -1.82 0.13
C GLY A 8 -8.62 -1.14 -0.87
N VAL A 9 -9.82 -1.70 -1.02
CA VAL A 9 -11.15 -1.17 -1.39
C VAL A 9 -11.85 -2.30 -2.16
N GLY A 10 -12.29 -3.32 -1.44
CA GLY A 10 -13.31 -4.22 -1.97
C GLY A 10 -14.68 -3.53 -1.94
N PHE A 11 -15.65 -4.12 -2.62
CA PHE A 11 -17.06 -3.73 -2.58
C PHE A 11 -17.72 -3.55 -1.20
N PRO A 12 -17.23 -4.08 -0.05
CA PRO A 12 -17.84 -3.79 1.25
C PRO A 12 -17.93 -2.31 1.62
N GLY A 13 -17.14 -1.43 0.98
CA GLY A 13 -17.22 0.02 1.16
C GLY A 13 -18.33 0.72 0.36
N LEU A 14 -18.94 0.07 -0.63
CA LEU A 14 -20.00 0.64 -1.48
C LEU A 14 -21.37 0.39 -0.83
N LYS A 15 -21.74 1.29 0.09
CA LYS A 15 -23.05 1.25 0.78
C LYS A 15 -24.20 1.62 -0.18
N GLU A 16 -25.43 1.34 0.24
CA GLU A 16 -26.67 1.81 -0.41
C GLU A 16 -26.87 1.36 -1.86
N GLY A 17 -26.30 0.22 -2.26
CA GLY A 17 -26.45 -0.30 -3.62
C GLY A 17 -25.75 0.53 -4.70
N LEU A 18 -24.74 1.33 -4.30
CA LEU A 18 -23.96 2.16 -5.22
C LEU A 18 -23.33 1.34 -6.36
N ALA A 19 -22.88 0.12 -6.07
CA ALA A 19 -22.32 -0.78 -7.08
C ALA A 19 -23.34 -1.10 -8.18
N GLU A 20 -24.58 -1.42 -7.78
CA GLU A 20 -25.67 -1.77 -8.69
C GLU A 20 -26.17 -0.58 -9.50
N ARG A 21 -26.10 0.64 -8.94
CA ARG A 21 -26.57 1.86 -9.59
C ARG A 21 -25.55 2.49 -10.54
N GLU A 22 -24.29 2.54 -10.13
CA GLU A 22 -23.25 3.31 -10.82
C GLU A 22 -22.36 2.47 -11.73
N LEU A 23 -22.28 1.15 -11.49
CA LEU A 23 -21.40 0.27 -12.25
C LEU A 23 -22.17 -0.68 -13.16
N TYR A 24 -21.62 -0.89 -14.35
CA TYR A 24 -22.15 -1.84 -15.30
C TYR A 24 -21.74 -3.27 -14.94
N GLY A 25 -22.71 -4.17 -14.77
CA GLY A 25 -22.47 -5.59 -14.52
C GLY A 25 -21.94 -6.29 -15.77
N LEU A 26 -20.74 -6.85 -15.70
CA LEU A 26 -20.04 -7.45 -16.84
C LEU A 26 -20.46 -8.89 -17.13
N ASN A 27 -21.26 -9.54 -16.27
CA ASN A 27 -21.67 -10.94 -16.43
C ASN A 27 -22.17 -11.29 -17.84
N PRO A 28 -23.07 -10.52 -18.48
CA PRO A 28 -23.57 -10.87 -19.81
C PRO A 28 -22.46 -10.93 -20.87
N ARG A 29 -21.45 -10.07 -20.76
CA ARG A 29 -20.29 -10.07 -21.67
C ARG A 29 -19.29 -11.16 -21.32
N LEU A 30 -19.11 -11.44 -20.04
CA LEU A 30 -18.19 -12.49 -19.59
C LEU A 30 -18.69 -13.89 -19.93
N GLU A 31 -20.00 -14.10 -19.87
CA GLU A 31 -20.64 -15.38 -20.24
C GLU A 31 -20.42 -15.72 -21.73
N THR A 32 -20.21 -14.74 -22.62
CA THR A 32 -19.90 -15.00 -24.03
C THR A 32 -18.50 -15.56 -24.26
N GLU A 33 -17.60 -15.48 -23.28
CA GLU A 33 -16.24 -16.06 -23.38
C GLU A 33 -16.24 -17.60 -23.23
N GLY A 34 -17.39 -18.18 -22.87
CA GLY A 34 -17.58 -19.62 -22.72
C GLY A 34 -17.23 -20.15 -21.33
N PRO A 35 -17.46 -21.46 -21.09
CA PRO A 35 -17.16 -22.11 -19.82
C PRO A 35 -15.65 -22.04 -19.51
N GLY A 36 -15.30 -21.80 -18.25
CA GLY A 36 -13.90 -21.73 -17.78
C GLY A 36 -13.22 -20.36 -17.93
N PHE A 37 -13.91 -19.30 -18.39
CA PHE A 37 -13.31 -17.97 -18.45
C PHE A 37 -12.81 -17.48 -17.07
N LYS A 38 -13.46 -17.92 -16.00
CA LYS A 38 -13.08 -17.58 -14.62
C LYS A 38 -11.70 -18.12 -14.23
N ASP A 39 -11.26 -19.21 -14.85
CA ASP A 39 -9.97 -19.82 -14.54
C ASP A 39 -8.80 -19.05 -15.16
N LYS A 40 -9.09 -18.14 -16.11
CA LYS A 40 -8.07 -17.31 -16.78
C LYS A 40 -7.59 -16.14 -15.94
N PHE A 41 -8.33 -15.77 -14.88
CA PHE A 41 -8.02 -14.61 -14.06
C PHE A 41 -7.96 -14.97 -12.58
N LEU A 42 -7.17 -14.19 -11.86
CA LEU A 42 -7.03 -14.29 -10.41
C LEU A 42 -7.93 -13.25 -9.74
N ARG A 43 -8.37 -13.50 -8.50
CA ARG A 43 -9.00 -12.51 -7.58
C ARG A 43 -10.36 -11.92 -7.97
N TRP A 44 -11.32 -12.76 -8.39
CA TRP A 44 -12.71 -12.34 -8.66
C TRP A 44 -13.42 -11.64 -7.50
N GLY A 45 -13.08 -11.98 -6.26
CA GLY A 45 -13.75 -11.44 -5.06
C GLY A 45 -13.63 -9.92 -4.93
N LEU A 46 -12.53 -9.32 -5.41
CA LEU A 46 -12.34 -7.87 -5.35
C LEU A 46 -13.25 -7.11 -6.34
N TYR A 47 -13.66 -7.79 -7.40
CA TYR A 47 -14.41 -7.22 -8.50
C TYR A 47 -15.87 -7.67 -8.54
N SER A 48 -16.31 -8.42 -7.53
CA SER A 48 -17.64 -9.02 -7.51
C SER A 48 -18.42 -8.61 -6.27
N TRP A 49 -19.70 -8.33 -6.46
CA TRP A 49 -20.62 -7.94 -5.41
C TRP A 49 -22.02 -8.48 -5.72
N ALA A 50 -22.69 -9.02 -4.70
CA ALA A 50 -24.05 -9.58 -4.81
C ALA A 50 -24.24 -10.53 -6.03
N GLY A 51 -23.23 -11.35 -6.33
CA GLY A 51 -23.26 -12.29 -7.47
C GLY A 51 -22.97 -11.69 -8.85
N LYS A 52 -22.80 -10.38 -8.96
CA LYS A 52 -22.40 -9.67 -10.18
C LYS A 52 -20.90 -9.34 -10.16
N THR A 53 -20.28 -9.33 -11.33
CA THR A 53 -18.89 -8.93 -11.53
C THR A 53 -18.86 -7.59 -12.25
N TYR A 54 -18.14 -6.62 -11.70
CA TYR A 54 -18.11 -5.23 -12.15
C TYR A 54 -16.75 -4.78 -12.67
N GLY A 55 -15.73 -5.63 -12.54
CA GLY A 55 -14.38 -5.37 -13.02
C GLY A 55 -13.65 -6.65 -13.38
N ILE A 56 -12.53 -6.47 -14.07
CA ILE A 56 -11.61 -7.55 -14.43
C ILE A 56 -10.24 -7.16 -13.92
N ASP A 57 -9.54 -8.11 -13.32
CA ASP A 57 -8.17 -7.90 -12.86
C ASP A 57 -7.26 -7.63 -14.08
N GLN A 58 -6.55 -6.51 -14.04
CA GLN A 58 -5.56 -6.14 -15.06
C GLN A 58 -4.13 -6.28 -14.55
N GLY A 59 -3.92 -6.35 -13.23
CA GLY A 59 -2.59 -6.34 -12.65
C GLY A 59 -2.58 -6.61 -11.16
N LEU A 60 -1.63 -7.46 -10.75
CA LEU A 60 -1.35 -7.75 -9.35
C LEU A 60 -0.10 -6.99 -8.91
N SER A 61 -0.31 -5.96 -8.10
CA SER A 61 0.76 -5.30 -7.36
C SER A 61 0.92 -5.98 -6.01
N LEU A 62 1.96 -6.82 -5.90
CA LEU A 62 2.37 -7.40 -4.63
C LEU A 62 3.12 -6.34 -3.80
N CYS A 63 2.79 -6.24 -2.53
CA CYS A 63 3.61 -5.49 -1.58
C CYS A 63 4.73 -6.39 -1.08
N VAL A 64 5.97 -6.04 -1.39
CA VAL A 64 7.18 -6.73 -0.93
C VAL A 64 8.13 -5.75 -0.28
N TYR A 65 9.00 -6.25 0.61
CA TYR A 65 10.05 -5.46 1.23
C TYR A 65 11.37 -5.63 0.48
N TYR A 66 11.88 -4.53 -0.07
CA TYR A 66 13.20 -4.48 -0.71
C TYR A 66 14.25 -3.99 0.28
N TYR A 67 15.44 -4.57 0.20
CA TYR A 67 16.58 -4.19 1.04
C TYR A 67 17.88 -4.16 0.25
N ARG A 68 18.89 -3.51 0.82
CA ARG A 68 20.25 -3.44 0.27
C ARG A 68 21.12 -4.52 0.91
N GLN A 69 21.40 -5.57 0.15
CA GLN A 69 22.15 -6.73 0.63
C GLN A 69 23.53 -6.34 1.19
N ASP A 70 24.26 -5.49 0.49
CA ASP A 70 25.60 -5.02 0.90
C ASP A 70 25.59 -4.28 2.25
N ILE A 71 24.56 -3.46 2.51
CA ILE A 71 24.43 -2.73 3.79
C ILE A 71 24.03 -3.70 4.92
N PHE A 72 23.20 -4.69 4.62
CA PHE A 72 22.80 -5.72 5.59
C PHE A 72 23.98 -6.61 5.98
N GLU A 73 24.80 -7.02 5.02
CA GLU A 73 26.02 -7.80 5.27
C GLU A 73 27.01 -7.02 6.14
N GLN A 74 27.24 -5.73 5.87
CA GLN A 74 28.07 -4.86 6.72
C GLN A 74 27.54 -4.76 8.15
N ALA A 75 26.21 -4.77 8.32
CA ALA A 75 25.57 -4.74 9.63
C ALA A 75 25.48 -6.13 10.29
N GLY A 76 25.76 -7.21 9.57
CA GLY A 76 25.56 -8.60 10.01
C GLY A 76 24.08 -8.93 10.25
N LEU A 77 23.19 -8.43 9.40
CA LEU A 77 21.74 -8.65 9.49
C LEU A 77 21.28 -9.67 8.44
N ASP A 78 20.45 -10.63 8.87
CA ASP A 78 19.73 -11.55 7.98
C ASP A 78 18.24 -11.15 7.94
N PRO A 79 17.70 -10.71 6.78
CA PRO A 79 16.30 -10.29 6.66
C PRO A 79 15.30 -11.42 6.97
N ASN A 80 15.71 -12.69 6.86
CA ASN A 80 14.82 -13.82 7.16
C ASN A 80 14.49 -13.95 8.65
N THR A 81 15.22 -13.25 9.52
CA THR A 81 14.99 -13.25 10.97
C THR A 81 13.91 -12.24 11.41
N PHE A 82 13.39 -11.42 10.49
CA PHE A 82 12.43 -10.36 10.79
C PHE A 82 10.99 -10.89 10.78
N GLU A 83 10.65 -11.70 11.78
CA GLU A 83 9.30 -12.27 11.91
C GLU A 83 8.29 -11.29 12.55
N THR A 84 8.77 -10.37 13.39
CA THR A 84 7.93 -9.41 14.13
C THR A 84 8.38 -7.97 13.88
N TYR A 85 7.50 -7.01 14.18
CA TYR A 85 7.87 -5.59 14.15
C TYR A 85 8.97 -5.25 15.15
N ASP A 86 9.03 -5.93 16.30
CA ASP A 86 10.11 -5.71 17.27
C ASP A 86 11.47 -6.15 16.69
N ASN A 87 11.51 -7.26 15.96
CA ASN A 87 12.71 -7.68 15.24
C ASN A 87 13.09 -6.65 14.18
N PHE A 88 12.12 -6.14 13.43
CA PHE A 88 12.32 -5.10 12.41
C PHE A 88 12.87 -3.80 13.03
N ILE A 89 12.32 -3.36 14.17
CA ILE A 89 12.77 -2.15 14.88
C ILE A 89 14.21 -2.32 15.37
N ARG A 90 14.50 -3.44 16.04
CA ARG A 90 15.83 -3.75 16.55
C ARG A 90 16.86 -3.81 15.42
N ALA A 91 16.52 -4.46 14.30
CA ALA A 91 17.37 -4.51 13.12
C ALA A 91 17.67 -3.11 12.58
N GLY A 92 16.69 -2.20 12.57
CA GLY A 92 16.88 -0.84 12.11
C GLY A 92 17.79 -0.02 13.02
N GLN A 93 17.70 -0.23 14.34
CA GLN A 93 18.63 0.37 15.31
C GLN A 93 20.07 -0.12 15.09
N ILE A 94 20.26 -1.43 14.89
CA ILE A 94 21.58 -2.03 14.61
C ILE A 94 22.16 -1.49 13.30
N LEU A 95 21.36 -1.48 12.22
CA LEU A 95 21.76 -0.97 10.92
C LEU A 95 22.22 0.48 11.02
N LYS A 96 21.45 1.31 11.73
CA LYS A 96 21.74 2.73 11.94
C LYS A 96 23.03 2.93 12.72
N ALA A 97 23.23 2.18 13.80
CA ALA A 97 24.43 2.27 14.62
C ALA A 97 25.69 1.84 13.87
N LYS A 98 25.60 0.78 13.05
CA LYS A 98 26.76 0.22 12.34
C LYS A 98 27.12 0.94 11.04
N THR A 99 26.12 1.43 10.30
CA THR A 99 26.33 1.95 8.94
C THR A 99 25.87 3.39 8.74
N GLY A 100 25.17 3.97 9.73
CA GLY A 100 24.52 5.28 9.59
C GLY A 100 23.28 5.26 8.67
N SER A 101 22.95 4.13 8.05
CA SER A 101 21.80 3.98 7.14
C SER A 101 20.50 3.69 7.89
N TYR A 102 19.36 4.02 7.27
CA TYR A 102 18.03 3.70 7.79
C TYR A 102 17.51 2.41 7.14
N LEU A 103 16.73 1.63 7.89
CA LEU A 103 16.22 0.34 7.44
C LEU A 103 15.13 0.48 6.38
N THR A 104 14.34 1.54 6.48
CA THR A 104 13.23 1.79 5.55
C THR A 104 13.04 3.28 5.32
N ILE A 105 12.20 3.59 4.34
CA ILE A 105 11.71 4.94 4.08
C ILE A 105 10.19 4.84 4.22
N THR A 106 9.60 5.78 4.95
CA THR A 106 8.15 5.89 5.04
C THR A 106 7.74 7.29 4.62
N GLU A 107 6.71 7.37 3.80
CA GLU A 107 6.02 8.64 3.56
C GLU A 107 5.05 8.88 4.72
N THR A 108 4.91 10.15 5.13
CA THR A 108 3.94 10.58 6.15
C THR A 108 2.82 11.46 5.60
N ALA A 109 2.91 11.85 4.33
CA ALA A 109 1.90 12.69 3.67
C ALA A 109 0.68 11.90 3.17
N SER A 110 0.80 10.58 2.97
CA SER A 110 -0.30 9.71 2.52
C SER A 110 -0.67 8.64 3.55
N SER A 111 -1.90 8.15 3.48
CA SER A 111 -2.41 7.06 4.33
C SER A 111 -1.92 5.67 3.90
N THR A 112 -1.13 5.57 2.83
CA THR A 112 -0.71 4.29 2.23
C THR A 112 0.11 3.43 3.18
N TYR A 113 1.25 3.93 3.67
CA TYR A 113 2.10 3.22 4.62
C TYR A 113 1.41 2.95 5.96
N PRO A 114 0.71 3.93 6.57
CA PRO A 114 -0.11 3.69 7.76
C PRO A 114 -1.06 2.48 7.61
N SER A 115 -1.78 2.42 6.48
CA SER A 115 -2.75 1.34 6.21
C SER A 115 -2.06 0.00 6.00
N LEU A 116 -0.90 -0.02 5.33
CA LEU A 116 -0.13 -1.24 5.13
C LEU A 116 0.36 -1.83 6.46
N PHE A 117 0.89 -0.99 7.36
CA PHE A 117 1.36 -1.43 8.67
C PHE A 117 0.23 -1.94 9.56
N LEU A 118 -0.95 -1.32 9.48
CA LEU A 118 -2.14 -1.81 10.17
C LEU A 118 -2.51 -3.22 9.70
N LEU A 119 -2.57 -3.45 8.39
CA LEU A 119 -2.90 -4.77 7.81
C LEU A 119 -1.86 -5.85 8.14
N GLN A 120 -0.57 -5.48 8.16
CA GLN A 120 0.52 -6.39 8.52
C GLN A 120 0.51 -6.83 9.99
N ASN A 121 -0.18 -6.09 10.85
CA ASN A 121 -0.26 -6.35 12.27
C ASN A 121 -1.67 -6.81 12.67
N ASP A 122 -2.36 -7.57 11.81
CA ASP A 122 -3.73 -8.08 12.01
C ASP A 122 -4.76 -6.98 12.34
N GLY A 123 -4.50 -5.75 11.91
CA GLY A 123 -5.41 -4.62 12.02
C GLY A 123 -6.18 -4.38 10.73
N GLY A 124 -7.07 -3.40 10.77
CA GLY A 124 -7.86 -2.97 9.63
C GLY A 124 -8.48 -1.60 9.87
N LEU A 125 -8.98 -0.99 8.79
CA LEU A 125 -9.75 0.26 8.88
C LEU A 125 -11.20 0.01 9.29
N PHE A 126 -11.74 -1.15 8.88
CA PHE A 126 -13.11 -1.56 9.13
C PHE A 126 -13.15 -3.00 9.64
N ASP A 127 -14.17 -3.33 10.42
CA ASP A 127 -14.47 -4.71 10.79
C ASP A 127 -15.28 -5.44 9.69
N GLN A 128 -15.64 -6.70 9.96
CA GLN A 128 -16.43 -7.53 9.05
C GLN A 128 -17.85 -6.99 8.77
N TYR A 129 -18.35 -6.09 9.62
CA TYR A 129 -19.67 -5.46 9.49
C TYR A 129 -19.59 -4.10 8.80
N GLY A 130 -18.37 -3.61 8.50
CA GLY A 130 -18.14 -2.31 7.87
C GLY A 130 -18.15 -1.14 8.84
N GLU A 131 -17.99 -1.42 10.15
CA GLU A 131 -17.82 -0.40 11.19
C GLU A 131 -16.35 0.01 11.32
N VAL A 132 -16.11 1.27 11.66
CA VAL A 132 -14.76 1.87 11.72
C VAL A 132 -13.99 1.36 12.93
N LEU A 133 -12.71 0.99 12.75
CA LEU A 133 -11.83 0.45 13.80
C LEU A 133 -10.73 1.42 14.28
N LEU A 134 -10.66 2.63 13.72
CA LEU A 134 -9.53 3.56 13.90
C LEU A 134 -9.26 3.96 15.37
N ASP A 135 -10.29 4.00 16.20
CA ASP A 135 -10.23 4.37 17.62
C ASP A 135 -10.23 3.15 18.55
N SER A 136 -10.20 1.93 17.99
CA SER A 136 -10.19 0.73 18.80
C SER A 136 -8.87 0.63 19.61
N PRO A 137 -8.93 0.20 20.89
CA PRO A 137 -7.75 0.05 21.73
C PRO A 137 -6.66 -0.83 21.10
N GLN A 138 -7.05 -1.81 20.28
CA GLN A 138 -6.17 -2.71 19.56
C GLN A 138 -5.36 -1.96 18.50
N ILE A 139 -5.96 -1.01 17.79
CA ILE A 139 -5.29 -0.23 16.75
C ILE A 139 -4.41 0.87 17.37
N ILE A 140 -4.88 1.50 18.46
CA ILE A 140 -4.13 2.53 19.18
C ILE A 140 -2.91 1.93 19.91
N SER A 141 -3.08 0.82 20.63
CA SER A 141 -1.99 0.18 21.40
C SER A 141 -0.87 -0.36 20.53
N LYS A 142 -1.15 -0.65 19.26
CA LYS A 142 -0.17 -1.06 18.25
C LYS A 142 0.66 0.12 17.69
N ASN A 143 0.55 1.31 18.30
CA ASN A 143 1.21 2.60 18.06
C ASN A 143 2.41 2.59 17.07
N TRP A 144 2.08 2.36 15.80
CA TRP A 144 3.03 2.16 14.72
C TRP A 144 3.76 3.46 14.34
N LEU A 145 3.17 4.62 14.67
CA LEU A 145 3.73 5.95 14.41
C LEU A 145 5.03 6.19 15.17
N GLU A 146 5.15 5.67 16.39
CA GLU A 146 6.42 5.75 17.14
C GLU A 146 7.46 4.77 16.61
N ASN A 147 7.04 3.54 16.31
CA ASN A 147 7.92 2.50 15.77
C ASN A 147 8.49 2.86 14.38
N ALA A 148 7.66 3.45 13.51
CA ALA A 148 8.08 3.89 12.19
C ALA A 148 9.11 5.02 12.26
N ARG A 149 9.01 5.93 13.23
CA ARG A 149 9.97 7.05 13.38
C ARG A 149 11.38 6.59 13.73
N MET A 150 11.55 5.46 14.44
CA MET A 150 12.86 4.99 14.90
C MET A 150 13.71 4.36 13.80
N THR A 151 13.08 3.75 12.80
CA THR A 151 13.77 2.98 11.75
C THR A 151 13.74 3.63 10.37
N SER A 152 12.92 4.66 10.19
CA SER A 152 12.70 5.30 8.90
C SER A 152 13.32 6.67 8.77
N ARG A 153 13.84 6.96 7.58
CA ARG A 153 14.11 8.34 7.17
C ARG A 153 12.81 8.97 6.69
N GLN A 154 12.43 10.08 7.29
CA GLN A 154 11.36 10.93 6.76
C GLN A 154 11.87 11.69 5.52
N PRO A 155 11.12 11.74 4.41
CA PRO A 155 11.39 12.69 3.34
C PRO A 155 11.38 14.10 3.94
N SER A 156 12.42 14.90 3.68
CA SER A 156 12.32 16.34 3.93
C SER A 156 11.17 16.90 3.09
N GLU A 157 10.41 17.86 3.61
CA GLU A 157 9.42 18.57 2.80
C GLU A 157 10.02 18.92 1.44
N PRO A 158 9.31 18.67 0.33
CA PRO A 158 9.81 19.10 -0.97
C PRO A 158 10.07 20.61 -0.87
N PRO A 159 11.22 21.12 -1.36
CA PRO A 159 11.48 22.55 -1.34
C PRO A 159 10.27 23.22 -1.98
N LYS A 160 9.66 24.18 -1.26
CA LYS A 160 8.54 24.97 -1.79
C LYS A 160 8.98 25.52 -3.14
N ARG A 161 8.56 24.88 -4.23
CA ARG A 161 8.88 25.38 -5.57
C ARG A 161 8.23 26.75 -5.61
N PRO A 162 8.98 27.84 -5.86
CA PRO A 162 8.35 29.12 -6.10
C PRO A 162 7.35 28.89 -7.23
N ILE A 163 6.10 29.31 -7.01
CA ILE A 163 5.05 29.26 -8.03
C ILE A 163 5.64 29.97 -9.25
N ARG A 164 5.99 29.22 -10.29
CA ARG A 164 6.48 29.86 -11.52
C ARG A 164 5.32 30.72 -12.01
N PRO A 165 5.52 32.03 -12.24
CA PRO A 165 4.47 32.84 -12.83
C PRO A 165 4.02 32.18 -14.13
N ARG A 166 2.69 32.12 -14.30
CA ARG A 166 1.98 31.51 -15.42
C ARG A 166 2.68 31.89 -16.74
N ALA A 167 2.97 30.90 -17.58
CA ALA A 167 3.64 31.11 -18.86
C ALA A 167 2.95 32.23 -19.66
N VAL A 168 3.69 33.27 -20.01
CA VAL A 168 3.26 34.27 -20.99
C VAL A 168 3.22 33.57 -22.36
N PRO A 169 2.12 33.67 -23.13
CA PRO A 169 2.02 32.98 -24.41
C PRO A 169 3.03 33.61 -25.38
N GLY A 170 3.95 32.81 -25.95
CA GLY A 170 4.76 33.27 -27.08
C GLY A 170 6.16 32.70 -27.30
N ARG A 171 6.74 31.89 -26.40
CA ARG A 171 8.07 31.29 -26.67
C ARG A 171 8.02 29.76 -26.63
N ARG A 172 7.97 29.15 -27.82
CA ARG A 172 8.32 27.74 -28.05
C ARG A 172 9.82 27.58 -27.82
N GLY A 173 10.22 26.65 -26.95
CA GLY A 173 11.62 26.25 -26.88
C GLY A 173 12.02 25.55 -25.59
N GLN A 174 12.25 24.24 -25.72
CA GLN A 174 13.16 23.40 -24.92
C GLN A 174 12.70 22.99 -23.51
N CYS A 175 12.10 21.81 -23.45
CA CYS A 175 12.11 20.96 -22.28
C CYS A 175 13.48 20.24 -22.25
N LEU A 176 14.43 20.75 -21.48
CA LEU A 176 15.61 19.97 -21.07
C LEU A 176 15.29 19.35 -19.70
N TYR A 177 15.26 18.02 -19.65
CA TYR A 177 15.32 17.27 -18.40
C TYR A 177 16.79 17.20 -17.96
N LEU A 178 17.08 17.81 -16.81
CA LEU A 178 18.16 17.41 -15.91
C LEU A 178 17.50 17.11 -14.56
#